data_AF-A0A0D0C7T4-F1
#
_entry.id   AF-A0A0D0C7T4-F1
#
_cell.length_a   1.000
_cell.length_b   1.000
_cell.length_c   1.000
_cell.angle_alpha   90.00
_cell.angle_beta   90.00
_cell.angle_gamma   90.00
#
_symmetry.space_group_name_H-M   'P 1'
#
loop_
_entity.id
_entity.type
_entity.pdbx_description
1 polymer ?
#
loop_
_entity_poly.entity_id
_entity_poly.type
_entity_poly.pdbx_seq_one_letter_code
_entity_poly.pdbx_strand_id
1 'polypeptide(L)'
;PTNIQMEFFKPNLTLFVQPCDVGIICCLKAIYCWKFSICTIDLNKVGKQEIYKINLLEAMLMVKSTWDAVSPETIKHCGPDLTHFWDHTQIQLDSTNLPTSPSSSHPPHANPVGWKIVGEFSTT
;
A
#
# COMPACT_ATOMS: atom_id res chain seq x y z
N PRO A 1 26.22 1.24 -1.65
CA PRO A 1 25.02 0.48 -1.22
C PRO A 1 25.06 -0.95 -1.77
N THR A 2 25.35 -1.94 -0.92
CA THR A 2 25.55 -3.36 -1.32
C THR A 2 24.31 -4.24 -1.09
N ASN A 3 23.24 -3.69 -0.51
CA ASN A 3 22.05 -4.45 -0.07
C ASN A 3 20.74 -3.98 -0.73
N ILE A 4 20.82 -3.28 -1.87
CA ILE A 4 19.63 -2.86 -2.62
C ILE A 4 19.70 -3.51 -4.00
N GLN A 5 18.74 -4.38 -4.29
CA GLN A 5 18.54 -4.95 -5.62
C GLN A 5 17.49 -4.12 -6.35
N MET A 6 17.81 -3.70 -7.57
CA MET A 6 16.90 -2.95 -8.42
C MET A 6 16.32 -3.89 -9.47
N GLU A 7 15.01 -3.85 -9.64
CA GLU A 7 14.30 -4.65 -10.63
C GLU A 7 13.61 -3.76 -11.64
N PHE A 8 13.70 -4.15 -12.92
CA PHE A 8 13.11 -3.41 -14.02
C PHE A 8 11.85 -4.12 -14.48
N PHE A 9 10.72 -3.43 -14.39
CA PHE A 9 9.46 -3.90 -14.96
C PHE A 9 9.33 -3.45 -16.41
N LYS A 10 8.56 -4.21 -17.20
CA LYS A 10 8.13 -3.74 -18.52
C LYS A 10 7.35 -2.42 -18.38
N PRO A 11 7.41 -1.55 -19.41
CA PRO A 11 6.60 -0.33 -19.42
C PRO A 11 5.12 -0.63 -19.12
N ASN A 12 4.47 0.26 -18.36
CA ASN A 12 3.05 0.18 -17.96
C ASN A 12 2.68 -0.94 -16.96
N LEU A 13 3.64 -1.70 -16.41
CA LEU A 13 3.35 -2.66 -15.34
C LEU A 13 3.35 -2.05 -13.93
N THR A 14 3.89 -0.84 -13.79
CA THR A 14 4.02 -0.13 -12.50
C THR A 14 2.70 -0.08 -11.74
N LEU A 15 1.60 0.28 -12.41
CA LEU A 15 0.27 0.40 -11.81
C LEU A 15 -0.26 -0.94 -11.26
N PHE A 16 0.15 -2.07 -11.84
CA PHE A 16 -0.33 -3.41 -11.48
C PHE A 16 0.54 -4.09 -10.44
N VAL A 17 1.85 -3.80 -10.44
CA VAL A 17 2.83 -4.48 -9.60
C VAL A 17 3.14 -3.68 -8.34
N GLN A 18 3.04 -2.35 -8.38
CA GLN A 18 3.38 -1.52 -7.23
C GLN A 18 2.23 -1.48 -6.22
N PRO A 19 2.40 -1.99 -4.98
CA PRO A 19 1.35 -1.99 -3.97
C PRO A 19 0.83 -0.59 -3.62
N CYS A 20 1.69 0.43 -3.78
CA CYS A 20 1.30 1.83 -3.64
C CYS A 20 0.16 2.21 -4.58
N ASP A 21 0.33 1.92 -5.87
CA ASP A 21 -0.60 2.29 -6.94
C ASP A 21 -1.85 1.43 -6.96
N VAL A 22 -1.68 0.16 -6.63
CA VAL A 22 -2.75 -0.82 -6.63
C VAL A 22 -3.82 -0.54 -5.57
N GLY A 23 -3.39 -0.17 -4.36
CA GLY A 23 -4.29 -0.23 -3.21
C GLY A 23 -4.06 0.85 -2.18
N ILE A 24 -2.80 1.09 -1.79
CA ILE A 24 -2.50 2.01 -0.69
C ILE A 24 -2.96 3.43 -1.02
N ILE A 25 -2.67 3.94 -2.23
CA ILE A 25 -3.10 5.27 -2.66
C ILE A 25 -4.62 5.36 -2.76
N CYS A 26 -5.29 4.32 -3.28
CA CYS A 26 -6.74 4.26 -3.38
C CYS A 26 -7.40 4.31 -2.00
N CYS A 27 -6.93 3.49 -1.07
CA CYS A 27 -7.43 3.39 0.29
C CYS A 27 -7.18 4.71 1.07
N LEU A 28 -6.00 5.33 0.92
CA LEU A 28 -5.70 6.65 1.46
C LEU A 28 -6.67 7.72 0.92
N LYS A 29 -6.89 7.77 -0.40
CA LYS A 29 -7.82 8.73 -1.03
C LYS A 29 -9.25 8.56 -0.50
N ALA A 30 -9.71 7.33 -0.35
CA ALA A 30 -11.05 7.04 0.16
C ALA A 30 -11.27 7.59 1.58
N ILE A 31 -10.33 7.30 2.49
CA ILE A 31 -10.41 7.76 3.88
C ILE A 31 -10.28 9.29 3.94
N TYR A 32 -9.43 9.90 3.11
CA TYR A 32 -9.27 11.35 3.04
C TYR A 32 -10.57 12.02 2.62
N CYS A 33 -11.19 11.55 1.53
CA CYS A 33 -12.47 12.06 1.03
C CYS A 33 -13.58 11.94 2.08
N TRP A 34 -13.62 10.84 2.81
CA TRP A 34 -14.57 10.65 3.91
C TRP A 34 -14.37 11.67 5.03
N LYS A 35 -13.13 11.85 5.53
CA LYS A 35 -12.80 12.85 6.56
C LYS A 35 -13.11 14.28 6.10
N PHE A 36 -12.78 14.60 4.86
CA PHE A 36 -13.07 15.90 4.25
C PHE A 36 -14.58 16.16 4.19
N SER A 37 -15.36 15.15 3.82
CA SER A 37 -16.83 15.23 3.76
C SER A 37 -17.43 15.52 5.14
N ILE A 38 -16.94 14.84 6.19
CA ILE A 38 -17.37 15.09 7.58
C ILE A 38 -17.05 16.54 7.99
N CYS A 39 -15.82 17.00 7.75
CA CYS A 39 -15.40 18.37 8.06
C CYS A 39 -16.31 19.40 7.37
N THR A 40 -16.62 19.18 6.09
CA THR A 40 -17.51 20.04 5.30
C THR A 40 -18.92 20.10 5.90
N ILE A 41 -19.48 18.95 6.30
CA ILE A 41 -20.80 18.86 6.95
C ILE A 41 -20.82 19.66 8.26
N ASP A 42 -19.77 19.54 9.07
CA ASP A 42 -19.70 20.24 10.35
C ASP A 42 -19.52 21.75 10.18
N LEU A 43 -18.73 22.19 9.19
CA LEU A 43 -18.62 23.61 8.82
C LEU A 43 -19.95 24.18 8.31
N ASN A 44 -20.73 23.39 7.57
CA ASN A 44 -22.06 23.78 7.11
C ASN A 44 -23.04 23.95 8.29
N LYS A 45 -23.02 23.05 9.28
CA LYS A 45 -23.87 23.15 10.47
C LYS A 45 -23.63 24.42 11.29
N VAL A 46 -22.39 24.91 11.33
CA VAL A 46 -22.04 26.16 12.02
C VAL A 46 -22.19 27.42 11.15
N GLY A 47 -22.72 27.29 9.94
CA GLY A 47 -23.03 28.41 9.05
C GLY A 47 -21.81 29.08 8.40
N LYS A 48 -20.69 28.37 8.26
CA LYS A 48 -19.53 28.90 7.50
C LYS A 48 -19.89 29.00 6.01
N GLN A 49 -19.42 30.06 5.35
CA GLN A 49 -19.67 30.26 3.91
C GLN A 49 -18.70 29.46 3.01
N GLU A 50 -17.44 29.31 3.41
CA GLU A 50 -16.40 28.64 2.61
C GLU A 50 -16.16 27.19 3.07
N ILE A 51 -17.21 26.34 3.10
CA ILE A 51 -17.15 25.00 3.70
C ILE A 51 -16.20 24.01 3.00
N TYR A 52 -15.82 24.28 1.75
CA TYR A 52 -14.88 23.46 0.98
C TYR A 52 -13.44 23.99 0.99
N LYS A 53 -13.22 25.15 1.63
CA LYS A 53 -11.88 25.75 1.69
C LYS A 53 -11.06 25.01 2.73
N ILE A 54 -9.94 24.44 2.27
CA ILE A 54 -8.94 23.80 3.10
C ILE A 54 -7.59 24.42 2.80
N ASN A 55 -6.86 24.81 3.83
CA ASN A 55 -5.49 25.30 3.68
C ASN A 55 -4.49 24.13 3.66
N LEU A 56 -3.24 24.42 3.28
CA LEU A 56 -2.21 23.38 3.16
C LEU A 56 -1.94 22.65 4.47
N LEU A 57 -1.91 23.35 5.61
CA LEU A 57 -1.66 22.75 6.91
C LEU A 57 -2.80 21.79 7.31
N GLU A 58 -4.05 22.20 7.12
CA GLU A 58 -5.23 21.36 7.35
C GLU A 58 -5.20 20.11 6.46
N ALA A 59 -4.88 20.27 5.18
CA ALA A 59 -4.75 19.16 4.25
C ALA A 59 -3.64 18.19 4.68
N MET A 60 -2.47 18.68 5.07
CA MET A 60 -1.36 17.83 5.53
C MET A 60 -1.69 17.08 6.83
N LEU A 61 -2.36 17.74 7.78
CA LEU A 61 -2.83 17.09 9.01
C LEU A 61 -3.90 16.04 8.72
N MET A 62 -4.80 16.31 7.77
CA MET A 62 -5.81 15.34 7.34
C MET A 62 -5.17 14.14 6.64
N VAL A 63 -4.18 14.34 5.77
CA VAL A 63 -3.41 13.26 5.14
C VAL A 63 -2.68 12.42 6.17
N LYS A 64 -2.01 13.04 7.15
CA LYS A 64 -1.37 12.32 8.26
C LYS A 64 -2.37 11.47 9.04
N SER A 65 -3.48 12.07 9.46
CA SER A 65 -4.54 11.37 10.19
C SER A 65 -5.22 10.27 9.35
N THR A 66 -5.23 10.41 8.04
CA THR A 66 -5.72 9.40 7.09
C THR A 66 -4.73 8.24 7.01
N TRP A 67 -3.44 8.53 6.88
CA TRP A 67 -2.37 7.53 6.87
C TRP A 67 -2.37 6.70 8.15
N ASP A 68 -2.47 7.35 9.32
CA ASP A 68 -2.52 6.68 10.61
C ASP A 68 -3.76 5.78 10.77
N ALA A 69 -4.81 6.00 9.97
CA ALA A 69 -6.03 5.19 9.96
C ALA A 69 -6.01 4.04 8.92
N VAL A 70 -5.05 4.04 7.99
CA VAL A 70 -4.87 2.91 7.05
C VAL A 70 -4.29 1.74 7.83
N SER A 71 -5.10 0.70 8.06
CA SER A 71 -4.63 -0.50 8.75
C SER A 71 -3.92 -1.45 7.77
N PRO A 72 -3.01 -2.32 8.26
CA PRO A 72 -2.43 -3.38 7.45
C PRO A 72 -3.49 -4.30 6.81
N GLU A 73 -4.60 -4.55 7.50
CA GLU A 73 -5.75 -5.31 6.99
C GLU A 73 -6.46 -4.56 5.86
N THR A 74 -6.54 -3.23 5.95
CA THR A 74 -7.09 -2.39 4.88
C THR A 74 -6.26 -2.57 3.62
N ILE A 75 -4.93 -2.54 3.74
CA ILE A 75 -3.98 -2.74 2.64
C ILE A 75 -4.13 -4.14 2.02
N LYS A 76 -4.28 -5.18 2.85
CA LYS A 76 -4.47 -6.57 2.39
C LYS A 76 -5.73 -6.78 1.55
N HIS A 77 -6.77 -5.97 1.75
CA HIS A 77 -8.05 -6.09 1.04
C HIS A 77 -8.25 -5.07 -0.09
N CYS A 78 -7.27 -4.20 -0.39
CA CYS A 78 -7.43 -3.14 -1.40
C CYS A 78 -7.50 -3.66 -2.87
N GLY A 79 -7.71 -4.95 -3.14
CA GLY A 79 -8.12 -5.45 -4.46
C GLY A 79 -8.47 -6.95 -4.51
N PRO A 80 -9.66 -7.36 -5.01
CA PRO A 80 -10.04 -8.79 -5.11
C PRO A 80 -9.14 -9.60 -6.06
N ASP A 81 -8.53 -8.96 -7.07
CA ASP A 81 -7.56 -9.59 -7.97
C ASP A 81 -6.16 -9.72 -7.37
N LEU A 82 -5.82 -8.87 -6.39
CA LEU A 82 -4.47 -8.84 -5.81
C LEU A 82 -4.30 -9.71 -4.59
N THR A 83 -5.37 -9.98 -3.83
CA THR A 83 -5.31 -11.05 -2.83
C THR A 83 -4.92 -12.35 -3.51
N HIS A 84 -5.52 -12.65 -4.68
CA HIS A 84 -5.17 -13.83 -5.47
C HIS A 84 -3.75 -13.77 -6.04
N PHE A 85 -3.28 -12.61 -6.53
CA PHE A 85 -1.91 -12.44 -7.04
C PHE A 85 -0.84 -12.58 -5.93
N TRP A 86 -1.07 -11.98 -4.77
CA TRP A 86 -0.12 -12.00 -3.65
C TRP A 86 -0.12 -13.35 -2.92
N ASP A 87 -1.28 -14.00 -2.80
CA ASP A 87 -1.40 -15.36 -2.27
C ASP A 87 -0.79 -16.40 -3.23
N HIS A 88 -0.87 -16.18 -4.55
CA HIS A 88 -0.18 -17.02 -5.54
C HIS A 88 1.33 -16.79 -5.58
N THR A 89 1.81 -15.56 -5.38
CA THR A 89 3.25 -15.24 -5.42
C THR A 89 3.98 -15.54 -4.10
N GLN A 90 3.25 -15.86 -3.01
CA GLN A 90 3.79 -16.18 -1.68
C GLN A 90 4.71 -15.08 -1.12
N ILE A 91 4.57 -13.83 -1.58
CA ILE A 91 5.34 -12.68 -1.10
C ILE A 91 4.66 -12.10 0.16
N GLN A 92 4.15 -12.93 1.08
CA GLN A 92 3.69 -12.40 2.36
C GLN A 92 4.93 -12.04 3.19
N LEU A 93 4.99 -10.78 3.62
CA LEU A 93 5.98 -10.29 4.58
C LEU A 93 5.56 -10.85 5.94
N ASP A 94 5.98 -12.09 6.24
CA ASP A 94 5.71 -12.75 7.51
C ASP A 94 6.35 -11.94 8.63
N SER A 95 5.55 -11.04 9.21
CA SER A 95 5.95 -10.21 10.35
C SER A 95 5.80 -10.95 11.67
N THR A 96 5.52 -12.27 11.65
CA THR A 96 5.21 -13.05 12.83
C THR A 96 6.36 -13.92 13.33
N ASN A 97 7.50 -13.98 12.62
CA ASN A 97 8.62 -14.82 13.03
C ASN A 97 9.93 -14.02 13.09
N LEU A 98 10.13 -13.29 14.19
CA LEU A 98 11.48 -13.00 14.66
C LEU A 98 12.10 -14.33 15.11
N PRO A 99 13.16 -14.86 14.49
CA PRO A 99 13.70 -16.14 14.88
C PRO A 99 14.61 -15.98 16.10
N THR A 100 14.25 -16.63 17.21
CA THR A 100 15.30 -17.35 17.94
C THR A 100 15.73 -18.47 17.00
N SER A 101 16.89 -18.30 16.39
CA SER A 101 17.53 -19.30 15.49
C SER A 101 17.56 -20.70 16.14
N PRO A 102 17.44 -21.76 15.32
CA PRO A 102 18.67 -22.32 14.77
C PRO A 102 18.58 -22.66 13.27
N SER A 103 19.60 -22.18 12.53
CA SER A 103 20.24 -22.84 11.39
C SER A 103 19.36 -23.30 10.22
N SER A 104 18.97 -22.35 9.36
CA SER A 104 18.79 -22.58 7.92
C SER A 104 19.53 -21.48 7.17
N SER A 105 20.52 -21.86 6.36
CA SER A 105 21.54 -20.98 5.79
C SER A 105 21.11 -20.19 4.55
N HIS A 106 19.81 -20.15 4.24
CA HIS A 106 19.33 -19.42 3.07
C HIS A 106 18.51 -18.21 3.49
N PRO A 107 18.96 -16.99 3.13
CA PRO A 107 18.23 -15.78 3.44
C PRO A 107 16.89 -15.76 2.66
N PRO A 108 15.85 -15.09 3.18
CA PRO A 108 14.49 -15.10 2.59
C PRO A 108 14.43 -14.72 1.09
N HIS A 109 15.40 -13.94 0.62
CA HIS A 109 15.54 -13.56 -0.79
C HIS A 109 16.04 -14.69 -1.71
N ALA A 110 16.44 -15.84 -1.16
CA ALA A 110 16.95 -16.98 -1.90
C ALA A 110 15.86 -18.02 -2.24
N ASN A 111 14.57 -17.71 -2.06
CA ASN A 111 13.48 -18.61 -2.47
C ASN A 111 13.35 -18.61 -4.01
N PRO A 112 13.78 -19.68 -4.71
CA PRO A 112 13.79 -19.71 -6.17
C PRO A 112 12.38 -19.81 -6.78
N VAL A 113 11.38 -20.20 -5.98
CA VAL A 113 9.99 -20.37 -6.45
C VAL A 113 9.32 -19.02 -6.65
N GLY A 114 9.50 -18.07 -5.71
CA GLY A 114 8.93 -16.72 -5.82
C GLY A 114 9.51 -15.96 -7.03
N TRP A 115 10.82 -16.07 -7.25
CA TRP A 115 11.51 -15.41 -8.36
C TRP A 115 11.14 -15.97 -9.73
N LYS A 116 10.85 -17.27 -9.82
CA LYS A 116 10.43 -17.90 -11.09
C LYS A 116 9.11 -17.33 -11.60
N ILE A 117 8.16 -17.07 -10.70
CA ILE A 117 6.86 -16.49 -11.04
C ILE A 117 7.04 -15.06 -11.59
N VAL A 118 7.86 -14.24 -10.93
CA VAL A 118 8.17 -12.87 -11.39
C VAL A 118 8.90 -12.88 -12.76
N GLY A 119 9.78 -13.86 -12.98
CA GLY A 119 10.46 -14.05 -14.26
C GLY A 119 9.51 -14.39 -15.41
N GLU A 120 8.55 -15.29 -15.19
CA GLU A 120 7.56 -15.71 -16.21
C GLU A 120 6.68 -14.54 -16.70
N PHE A 121 6.31 -13.61 -15.81
CA PHE A 121 5.59 -12.39 -16.18
C PHE A 121 6.46 -11.33 -16.89
N SER A 122 7.78 -11.39 -16.71
CA SER A 122 8.70 -10.41 -17.29
C SER A 122 9.09 -10.76 -18.74
N THR A 123 8.98 -12.02 -19.16
CA THR A 123 9.39 -12.48 -20.50
C THR A 123 8.28 -12.49 -21.55
N THR A 124 7.01 -12.37 -21.19
CA THR A 124 5.85 -12.34 -22.12
C THR A 124 5.41 -10.92 -22.39
#